data_AF-A0A8X7WDT5-F1
#
_entry.id   AF-A0A8X7WDT5-F1
#
_cell.length_a   1.000
_cell.length_b   1.000
_cell.length_c   1.000
_cell.angle_alpha   90.00
_cell.angle_beta   90.00
_cell.angle_gamma   90.00
#
_symmetry.space_group_name_H-M   'P 1'
#
loop_
_entity.id
_entity.type
_entity.pdbx_description
1 polymer ?
#
loop_
_entity_poly.entity_id
_entity_poly.type
_entity_poly.pdbx_seq_one_letter_code
_entity_poly.pdbx_strand_id
1 'polypeptide(L)'
;MIYITMAFSNKLHCISMFMIISYLTLILFASGLDVSNTVAEAPTPGSGNHGGVLPLAPKHVVIHNIVENGEVLNVHCKSSEDDLGLIHIPWDKYWGFRFHVNIWKTTSFRCHFTWYGGGSHYFDIFTVERDDSPSGKTPVCRECTWEVGKESIDGKTPMCRVDGDGLTRYCFEWDDDSL
;
A
#
# COMPACT_ATOMS: atom_id res chain seq x y z
N MET A 1 24.92 2.78 -26.35
CA MET A 1 25.99 3.68 -25.85
C MET A 1 25.92 4.97 -26.67
N ILE A 2 25.04 5.89 -26.29
CA ILE A 2 24.78 7.13 -27.03
C ILE A 2 25.68 8.20 -26.41
N TYR A 3 26.73 8.59 -27.11
CA TYR A 3 27.54 9.76 -26.75
C TYR A 3 26.76 11.01 -27.18
N ILE A 4 26.17 11.72 -26.22
CA ILE A 4 25.68 13.08 -26.45
C ILE A 4 26.88 14.01 -26.33
N THR A 5 27.49 14.35 -27.46
CA THR A 5 28.49 15.42 -27.52
C THR A 5 27.77 16.75 -27.29
N MET A 6 27.86 17.29 -26.07
CA MET A 6 27.37 18.63 -25.77
C MET A 6 28.30 19.66 -26.43
N ALA A 7 27.83 20.26 -27.53
CA ALA A 7 28.51 21.37 -28.19
C ALA A 7 28.29 22.66 -27.38
N PHE A 8 29.33 23.14 -26.72
CA PHE A 8 29.29 24.42 -26.00
C PHE A 8 29.48 25.58 -26.99
N SER A 9 28.41 26.35 -27.22
CA SER A 9 28.46 27.59 -28.00
C SER A 9 29.20 28.67 -27.22
N ASN A 10 30.30 29.19 -27.79
CA ASN A 10 31.22 30.15 -27.16
C ASN A 10 30.69 31.60 -27.16
N LYS A 11 29.36 31.77 -27.13
CA LYS A 11 28.70 33.08 -27.03
C LYS A 11 28.47 33.40 -25.56
N LEU A 12 28.88 34.59 -25.12
CA LEU A 12 28.75 35.08 -23.74
C LEU A 12 27.33 34.90 -23.16
N HIS A 13 26.29 35.05 -23.99
CA HIS A 13 24.90 34.80 -23.63
C HIS A 13 24.59 33.33 -23.29
N CYS A 14 25.15 32.38 -24.06
CA CYS A 14 24.96 30.95 -23.80
C CYS A 14 25.64 30.56 -22.49
N ILE A 15 26.86 31.05 -22.24
CA ILE A 15 27.60 30.80 -21.00
C ILE A 15 26.83 31.34 -19.79
N SER A 16 26.33 32.58 -19.88
CA SER A 16 25.50 33.18 -18.83
C SER A 16 24.23 32.35 -18.56
N MET A 17 23.54 31.90 -19.61
CA MET A 17 22.34 31.09 -19.48
C MET A 17 22.61 29.73 -18.83
N PHE A 18 23.72 29.05 -19.19
CA PHE A 18 24.12 27.80 -18.55
C PHE A 18 24.46 27.98 -17.07
N MET A 19 25.16 29.06 -16.71
CA MET A 19 25.47 29.38 -15.32
C MET A 19 24.21 29.63 -14.49
N ILE A 20 23.21 30.32 -15.05
CA ILE A 20 21.91 30.56 -14.40
C ILE A 20 21.15 29.24 -14.21
N ILE A 21 21.09 28.38 -15.22
CA ILE A 21 20.40 27.08 -15.12
C ILE A 21 21.10 26.17 -14.10
N SER A 22 22.44 26.13 -14.08
CA SER A 22 23.18 25.37 -13.06
C SER A 22 22.95 25.92 -11.66
N TYR A 23 22.84 27.24 -11.50
CA TYR A 23 22.59 27.87 -10.20
C TYR A 23 21.16 27.60 -9.71
N LEU A 24 20.16 27.70 -10.59
CA LEU A 24 18.77 27.39 -10.27
C LEU A 24 18.59 25.92 -9.89
N THR A 25 19.25 25.01 -10.59
CA THR A 25 19.24 23.58 -10.21
C THR A 25 19.93 23.36 -8.86
N LEU A 26 21.06 24.01 -8.59
CA LEU A 26 21.73 23.93 -7.28
C LEU A 26 20.85 24.43 -6.13
N ILE A 27 20.09 25.50 -6.33
CA ILE A 27 19.13 26.02 -5.35
C ILE A 27 18.02 25.00 -5.09
N LEU A 28 17.45 24.39 -6.15
CA LEU A 28 16.42 23.36 -6.01
C LEU A 28 16.93 22.14 -5.22
N PHE A 29 18.18 21.71 -5.46
CA PHE A 29 18.81 20.63 -4.71
C PHE A 29 19.11 21.02 -3.26
N ALA A 30 19.56 22.27 -3.01
CA ALA A 30 19.83 22.76 -1.65
C ALA A 30 18.55 22.90 -0.81
N SER A 31 17.42 23.29 -1.42
CA SER A 31 16.12 23.30 -0.74
C SER A 31 15.51 21.90 -0.54
N GLY A 32 16.00 20.88 -1.24
CA GLY A 32 15.56 19.49 -1.08
C GLY A 32 16.33 18.71 -0.02
N LEU A 33 17.42 19.26 0.52
CA LEU A 33 18.26 18.60 1.52
C LEU A 33 17.90 19.05 2.93
N ASP A 34 16.69 18.74 3.39
CA ASP A 34 16.34 18.87 4.80
C ASP A 34 16.85 17.61 5.54
N VAL A 35 18.09 17.67 6.04
CA VAL A 35 18.61 16.66 6.98
C VAL A 35 17.97 16.96 8.33
N SER A 36 16.75 16.46 8.53
CA SER A 36 16.06 16.52 9.81
C SER A 36 16.69 15.51 10.77
N ASN A 37 17.61 15.99 11.61
CA ASN A 37 18.02 15.28 12.83
C ASN A 37 16.95 15.48 13.91
N THR A 38 15.80 14.84 13.75
CA THR A 38 14.82 14.71 14.83
C THR A 38 14.97 13.34 15.46
N VAL A 39 15.35 13.33 16.74
CA VAL A 39 15.33 12.14 17.61
C VAL A 39 13.94 11.52 17.52
N ALA A 40 13.89 10.20 17.26
CA ALA A 40 12.64 9.46 17.18
C ALA A 40 11.91 9.54 18.52
N GLU A 41 10.86 10.34 18.59
CA GLU A 41 9.87 10.28 19.66
C GLU A 41 8.88 9.17 19.31
N ALA A 42 8.69 8.24 20.25
CA ALA A 42 7.78 7.11 20.09
C ALA A 42 6.34 7.62 19.84
N PRO A 43 5.55 7.03 18.93
CA PRO A 43 4.17 7.45 18.77
C PRO A 43 3.32 6.98 19.95
N THR A 44 2.88 7.92 20.79
CA THR A 44 1.67 7.74 21.61
C THR A 44 0.43 7.72 20.72
N PRO A 45 -0.58 6.89 21.01
CA PRO A 45 -1.79 6.76 20.21
C PRO A 45 -2.70 7.97 20.45
N GLY A 46 -2.63 8.94 19.53
CA GLY A 46 -3.48 10.12 19.51
C GLY A 46 -4.20 10.24 18.18
N SER A 47 -5.53 10.13 18.25
CA SER A 47 -6.50 10.39 17.18
C SER A 47 -6.22 11.72 16.47
N GLY A 48 -5.71 11.65 15.24
CA GLY A 48 -5.43 12.78 14.38
C GLY A 48 -6.31 12.74 13.14
N ASN A 49 -7.33 13.61 13.12
CA ASN A 49 -8.18 13.87 11.97
C ASN A 49 -7.37 14.58 10.87
N HIS A 50 -6.70 13.83 9.98
CA HIS A 50 -6.12 14.35 8.75
C HIS A 50 -6.99 13.93 7.55
N GLY A 51 -8.08 14.67 7.33
CA GLY A 51 -8.92 14.60 6.13
C GLY A 51 -8.24 15.16 4.87
N GLY A 52 -6.95 14.90 4.68
CA GLY A 52 -6.19 15.25 3.49
C GLY A 52 -5.71 13.97 2.81
N VAL A 53 -6.07 13.78 1.55
CA VAL A 53 -5.63 12.65 0.74
C VAL A 53 -4.14 12.84 0.41
N LEU A 54 -3.27 12.45 1.35
CA LEU A 54 -1.84 12.69 1.26
C LEU A 54 -1.26 11.90 0.08
N PRO A 55 -0.54 12.53 -0.87
CA PRO A 55 0.27 11.79 -1.82
C PRO A 55 1.27 10.93 -1.03
N LEU A 56 1.46 9.68 -1.45
CA LEU A 56 2.29 8.70 -0.73
C LEU A 56 1.76 8.35 0.67
N ALA A 57 0.45 8.20 0.83
CA ALA A 57 -0.13 7.76 2.10
C ALA A 57 0.48 6.41 2.53
N PRO A 58 1.03 6.30 3.76
CA PRO A 58 1.57 5.04 4.27
C PRO A 58 0.43 4.07 4.58
N LYS A 59 0.62 2.81 4.20
CA LYS A 59 -0.34 1.73 4.42
C LYS A 59 0.34 0.53 5.05
N HIS A 60 -0.40 -0.16 5.91
CA HIS A 60 -0.04 -1.45 6.46
C HIS A 60 -1.23 -2.39 6.31
N VAL A 61 -1.08 -3.40 5.47
CA VAL A 61 -2.08 -4.45 5.32
C VAL A 61 -1.69 -5.58 6.25
N VAL A 62 -2.66 -6.05 7.05
CA VAL A 62 -2.51 -7.19 7.97
C VAL A 62 -3.54 -8.24 7.61
N ILE A 63 -3.12 -9.49 7.48
CA ILE A 63 -3.95 -10.64 7.18
C ILE A 63 -3.91 -11.55 8.40
N HIS A 64 -5.08 -11.81 8.99
CA HIS A 64 -5.30 -12.74 10.09
C HIS A 64 -5.94 -14.01 9.55
N ASN A 65 -5.26 -15.14 9.72
CA ASN A 65 -5.81 -16.43 9.33
C ASN A 65 -6.74 -16.94 10.43
N ILE A 66 -8.04 -17.00 10.13
CA ILE A 66 -9.05 -17.61 11.01
C ILE A 66 -9.96 -18.58 10.25
N VAL A 67 -9.41 -19.27 9.24
CA VAL A 67 -10.14 -20.32 8.51
C VAL A 67 -10.66 -21.38 9.49
N GLU A 68 -11.92 -21.78 9.33
CA GLU A 68 -12.65 -22.61 10.29
C GLU A 68 -11.99 -23.97 10.57
N ASN A 69 -11.33 -24.55 9.57
CA ASN A 69 -10.73 -25.86 9.70
C ASN A 69 -9.33 -25.86 10.35
N GLY A 70 -8.85 -24.71 10.83
CA GLY A 70 -7.58 -24.65 11.56
C GLY A 70 -6.33 -24.75 10.68
N GLU A 71 -6.49 -24.65 9.36
CA GLU A 71 -5.41 -24.90 8.41
C GLU A 71 -4.47 -23.71 8.20
N VAL A 72 -3.29 -24.00 7.65
CA VAL A 72 -2.33 -22.98 7.21
C VAL A 72 -2.85 -22.28 5.96
N LEU A 73 -2.96 -20.96 6.01
CA LEU A 73 -3.34 -20.12 4.88
C LEU A 73 -2.10 -19.75 4.07
N ASN A 74 -2.08 -20.17 2.80
CA ASN A 74 -1.04 -19.78 1.85
C ASN A 74 -1.51 -18.53 1.11
N VAL A 75 -0.68 -17.50 1.08
CA VAL A 75 -1.00 -16.20 0.50
C VAL A 75 0.13 -15.79 -0.44
N HIS A 76 -0.22 -15.48 -1.69
CA HIS A 76 0.69 -14.84 -2.64
C HIS A 76 0.11 -13.50 -3.05
N CYS A 77 0.76 -12.40 -2.66
CA CYS A 77 0.30 -11.05 -2.97
C CYS A 77 1.22 -10.36 -3.97
N LYS A 78 0.62 -9.66 -4.94
CA LYS A 78 1.35 -8.83 -5.91
C LYS A 78 0.64 -7.51 -6.18
N SER A 79 1.41 -6.47 -6.46
CA SER A 79 0.97 -5.22 -7.08
C SER A 79 1.48 -5.16 -8.53
N SER A 80 1.34 -4.00 -9.19
CA SER A 80 1.96 -3.76 -10.50
C SER A 80 3.49 -3.69 -10.44
N GLU A 81 4.06 -3.35 -9.30
CA GLU A 81 5.50 -3.06 -9.13
C GLU A 81 6.19 -4.04 -8.18
N ASP A 82 5.46 -4.64 -7.25
CA ASP A 82 6.00 -5.48 -6.17
C ASP A 82 5.37 -6.87 -6.17
N ASP A 83 6.20 -7.89 -6.02
CA ASP A 83 5.76 -9.26 -5.71
C ASP A 83 6.26 -9.59 -4.30
N LEU A 84 5.32 -9.92 -3.40
CA LEU A 84 5.63 -10.23 -2.01
C LEU A 84 5.98 -11.71 -1.80
N GLY A 85 5.83 -12.53 -2.85
CA GLY A 85 6.07 -13.96 -2.84
C GLY A 85 4.99 -14.74 -2.10
N LEU A 86 5.27 -16.03 -1.92
CA LEU A 86 4.39 -16.96 -1.20
C LEU A 86 4.68 -16.94 0.30
N ILE A 87 3.63 -16.72 1.09
CA ILE A 87 3.66 -16.65 2.54
C ILE A 87 2.75 -17.72 3.13
N HIS A 88 3.20 -18.36 4.20
CA HIS A 88 2.43 -19.35 4.95
C HIS A 88 2.04 -18.76 6.30
N ILE A 89 0.75 -18.56 6.54
CA ILE A 89 0.22 -18.00 7.78
C ILE A 89 -0.44 -19.12 8.56
N PRO A 90 0.16 -19.61 9.67
CA PRO A 90 -0.49 -20.62 10.51
C PRO A 90 -1.84 -20.12 11.05
N TRP A 91 -2.72 -21.04 11.43
CA TRP A 91 -4.00 -20.66 12.02
C TRP A 91 -3.83 -19.78 13.26
N ASP A 92 -4.69 -18.79 13.37
CA ASP A 92 -4.64 -17.74 14.39
C ASP A 92 -3.29 -17.01 14.47
N LYS A 93 -2.66 -16.83 13.30
CA LYS A 93 -1.47 -15.99 13.14
C LYS A 93 -1.74 -14.90 12.11
N TYR A 94 -0.85 -13.92 12.15
CA TYR A 94 -0.92 -12.72 11.33
C TYR A 94 0.31 -12.63 10.45
N TRP A 95 0.11 -12.09 9.26
CA TRP A 95 1.19 -11.56 8.43
C TRP A 95 0.78 -10.22 7.86
N GLY A 96 1.73 -9.33 7.63
CA GLY A 96 1.43 -8.03 7.07
C GLY A 96 2.63 -7.40 6.39
N PHE A 97 2.34 -6.40 5.56
CA PHE A 97 3.33 -5.70 4.77
C PHE A 97 2.98 -4.21 4.67
N ARG A 98 4.02 -3.39 4.57
CA ARG A 98 3.92 -1.93 4.52
C ARG A 98 4.34 -1.40 3.16
N PHE A 99 3.64 -0.38 2.70
CA PHE A 99 3.91 0.30 1.44
C PHE A 99 3.40 1.74 1.50
N HIS A 100 3.69 2.51 0.44
CA HIS A 100 3.10 3.83 0.23
C HIS A 100 2.27 3.79 -1.05
N VAL A 101 1.12 4.44 -1.05
CA VAL A 101 0.31 4.61 -2.26
C VAL A 101 1.11 5.42 -3.29
N ASN A 102 1.12 5.02 -4.56
CA ASN A 102 1.85 5.75 -5.58
C ASN A 102 1.26 7.16 -5.83
N ILE A 103 2.05 8.05 -6.43
CA ILE A 103 1.64 9.44 -6.70
C ILE A 103 0.39 9.49 -7.60
N TRP A 104 0.23 8.49 -8.47
CA TRP A 104 -0.88 8.38 -9.42
C TRP A 104 -2.16 7.80 -8.81
N LYS A 105 -2.15 7.40 -7.52
CA LYS A 105 -3.29 6.82 -6.81
C LYS A 105 -3.88 5.58 -7.48
N THR A 106 -3.02 4.77 -8.10
CA THR A 106 -3.40 3.53 -8.80
C THR A 106 -2.94 2.26 -8.08
N THR A 107 -2.36 2.38 -6.88
CA THR A 107 -1.87 1.21 -6.13
C THR A 107 -3.00 0.23 -5.81
N SER A 108 -2.81 -1.02 -6.22
CA SER A 108 -3.60 -2.15 -5.79
C SER A 108 -2.69 -3.34 -5.46
N PHE A 109 -3.13 -4.17 -4.51
CA PHE A 109 -2.51 -5.46 -4.22
C PHE A 109 -3.55 -6.54 -4.40
N ARG A 110 -3.30 -7.44 -5.34
CA ARG A 110 -4.11 -8.64 -5.57
C ARG A 110 -3.41 -9.84 -4.95
N CYS A 111 -4.14 -10.58 -4.14
CA CYS A 111 -3.63 -11.73 -3.42
C CYS A 111 -4.36 -13.00 -3.85
N HIS A 112 -3.61 -14.08 -3.95
CA HIS A 112 -4.10 -15.44 -4.14
C HIS A 112 -4.04 -16.18 -2.80
N PHE A 113 -5.17 -16.72 -2.38
CA PHE A 113 -5.37 -17.42 -1.12
C PHE A 113 -5.67 -18.89 -1.39
N THR A 114 -4.96 -19.78 -0.72
CA THR A 114 -5.24 -21.22 -0.76
C THR A 114 -5.02 -21.85 0.61
N TRP A 115 -5.85 -22.81 0.97
CA TRP A 115 -5.64 -23.65 2.14
C TRP A 115 -6.26 -25.02 1.90
N TYR A 116 -5.85 -26.01 2.70
CA TYR A 116 -6.38 -27.35 2.58
C TYR A 116 -7.89 -27.34 2.86
N GLY A 117 -8.69 -27.93 1.96
CA GLY A 117 -10.15 -28.03 2.12
C GLY A 117 -10.96 -26.76 1.79
N GLY A 118 -10.34 -25.63 1.46
CA GLY A 118 -11.06 -24.38 1.17
C GLY A 118 -10.80 -23.75 -0.19
N GLY A 119 -10.16 -24.48 -1.11
CA GLY A 119 -10.07 -24.06 -2.51
C GLY A 119 -8.99 -23.01 -2.79
N SER A 120 -9.22 -22.26 -3.86
CA SER A 120 -8.27 -21.31 -4.44
C SER A 120 -9.01 -20.04 -4.83
N HIS A 121 -8.65 -18.95 -4.18
CA HIS A 121 -9.40 -17.70 -4.27
C HIS A 121 -8.51 -16.49 -4.51
N TYR A 122 -9.00 -15.53 -5.28
CA TYR A 122 -8.36 -14.23 -5.47
C TYR A 122 -9.12 -13.13 -4.74
N PHE A 123 -8.38 -12.15 -4.24
CA PHE A 123 -8.95 -10.95 -3.67
C PHE A 123 -8.02 -9.77 -3.80
N ASP A 124 -8.56 -8.60 -4.12
CA ASP A 124 -7.83 -7.34 -4.05
C ASP A 124 -7.76 -6.87 -2.59
N ILE A 125 -6.73 -7.31 -1.86
CA ILE A 125 -6.55 -7.04 -0.43
C ILE A 125 -6.38 -5.55 -0.12
N PHE A 126 -5.97 -4.77 -1.13
CA PHE A 126 -5.92 -3.33 -1.07
C PHE A 126 -6.23 -2.71 -2.43
N THR A 127 -7.11 -1.73 -2.45
CA THR A 127 -7.25 -0.80 -3.59
C THR A 127 -7.37 0.62 -3.09
N VAL A 128 -6.77 1.58 -3.81
CA VAL A 128 -6.92 3.01 -3.46
C VAL A 128 -8.38 3.43 -3.46
N GLU A 129 -9.17 2.95 -4.42
CA GLU A 129 -10.60 3.28 -4.52
C GLU A 129 -11.40 2.86 -3.29
N ARG A 130 -11.12 1.67 -2.72
CA ARG A 130 -11.84 1.15 -1.54
C ARG A 130 -11.27 1.66 -0.23
N ASP A 131 -9.94 1.68 -0.09
CA ASP A 131 -9.25 1.75 1.20
C ASP A 131 -8.48 3.07 1.44
N ASP A 132 -8.35 3.92 0.41
CA ASP A 132 -7.69 5.23 0.48
C ASP A 132 -8.53 6.36 -0.15
N SER A 133 -9.84 6.13 -0.32
CA SER A 133 -10.78 7.14 -0.78
C SER A 133 -11.85 7.42 0.28
N PRO A 134 -12.16 8.70 0.58
CA PRO A 134 -13.29 9.06 1.44
C PRO A 134 -14.66 8.61 0.92
N SER A 135 -14.76 8.33 -0.40
CA SER A 135 -15.97 7.82 -1.04
C SER A 135 -15.97 6.31 -1.22
N GLY A 136 -14.97 5.60 -0.69
CA GLY A 136 -14.88 4.15 -0.78
C GLY A 136 -16.02 3.46 -0.04
N LYS A 137 -16.25 2.18 -0.35
CA LYS A 137 -17.22 1.33 0.37
C LYS A 137 -16.90 1.18 1.86
N THR A 138 -15.69 1.55 2.27
CA THR A 138 -15.17 1.43 3.62
C THR A 138 -14.40 2.68 4.00
N PRO A 139 -14.28 3.02 5.30
CA PRO A 139 -13.44 4.14 5.74
C PRO A 139 -11.99 4.00 5.27
N VAL A 140 -11.31 5.13 5.09
CA VAL A 140 -9.87 5.16 4.78
C VAL A 140 -9.11 4.47 5.93
N CYS A 141 -8.26 3.50 5.61
CA CYS A 141 -7.45 2.79 6.60
C CYS A 141 -5.97 3.08 6.40
N ARG A 142 -5.25 3.39 7.49
CA ARG A 142 -3.78 3.37 7.52
C ARG A 142 -3.28 1.96 7.84
N GLU A 143 -3.94 1.34 8.80
CA GLU A 143 -3.77 -0.05 9.21
C GLU A 143 -5.04 -0.78 8.74
N CYS A 144 -4.90 -1.65 7.74
CA CYS A 144 -6.00 -2.34 7.09
C CYS A 144 -5.93 -3.83 7.49
N THR A 145 -6.64 -4.20 8.55
CA THR A 145 -6.64 -5.57 9.08
C THR A 145 -7.77 -6.38 8.46
N TRP A 146 -7.42 -7.51 7.88
CA TRP A 146 -8.31 -8.44 7.19
C TRP A 146 -8.32 -9.78 7.92
N GLU A 147 -9.51 -10.28 8.19
CA GLU A 147 -9.80 -11.61 8.69
C GLU A 147 -10.21 -12.50 7.51
N VAL A 148 -9.55 -13.65 7.35
CA VAL A 148 -9.80 -14.60 6.26
C VAL A 148 -10.45 -15.87 6.80
N GLY A 149 -11.58 -16.25 6.19
CA GLY A 149 -12.24 -17.52 6.43
C GLY A 149 -13.07 -17.60 7.71
N LYS A 150 -13.44 -16.45 8.28
CA LYS A 150 -14.48 -16.39 9.32
C LYS A 150 -15.83 -16.62 8.65
N GLU A 151 -16.65 -17.49 9.22
CA GLU A 151 -18.06 -17.60 8.85
C GLU A 151 -18.69 -16.21 8.95
N SER A 152 -18.99 -15.60 7.80
CA SER A 152 -19.87 -14.46 7.77
C SER A 152 -21.29 -14.95 8.09
N ILE A 153 -22.10 -14.09 8.71
CA ILE A 153 -23.48 -14.45 9.12
C ILE A 153 -24.32 -14.97 7.93
N ASP A 154 -23.94 -14.61 6.71
CA ASP A 154 -24.58 -15.03 5.46
C ASP A 154 -23.86 -16.19 4.73
N GLY A 155 -22.74 -16.71 5.25
CA GLY A 155 -21.97 -17.82 4.69
C GLY A 155 -21.33 -17.55 3.33
N LYS A 156 -21.24 -16.27 2.92
CA LYS A 156 -20.84 -15.85 1.56
C LYS A 156 -19.68 -14.88 1.50
N THR A 157 -19.33 -14.21 2.60
CA THR A 157 -18.33 -13.13 2.62
C THR A 157 -17.13 -13.50 3.49
N PRO A 158 -16.24 -14.39 3.00
CA PRO A 158 -15.15 -14.96 3.80
C PRO A 158 -13.99 -13.98 4.04
N MET A 159 -14.02 -12.78 3.45
CA MET A 159 -12.98 -11.78 3.57
C MET A 159 -13.54 -10.53 4.26
N CYS A 160 -13.18 -10.32 5.52
CA CYS A 160 -13.72 -9.24 6.33
C CYS A 160 -12.63 -8.28 6.80
N ARG A 161 -12.76 -7.00 6.51
CA ARG A 161 -11.94 -5.96 7.12
C ARG A 161 -12.49 -5.58 8.48
N VAL A 162 -11.66 -5.66 9.52
CA VAL A 162 -12.03 -5.27 10.88
C VAL A 162 -11.48 -3.88 11.19
N ASP A 163 -12.31 -3.04 11.82
CA ASP A 163 -11.85 -1.75 12.34
C ASP A 163 -11.28 -1.90 13.76
N GLY A 164 -10.57 -0.88 14.25
CA GLY A 164 -9.93 -0.87 15.57
C GLY A 164 -10.92 -0.97 16.75
N ASP A 165 -12.22 -0.79 16.52
CA ASP A 165 -13.27 -1.01 17.51
C ASP A 165 -13.60 -2.51 17.74
N GLY A 166 -13.17 -3.39 16.83
CA GLY A 166 -13.47 -4.84 16.84
C GLY A 166 -14.94 -5.22 16.62
N LEU A 167 -15.82 -4.23 16.43
CA LEU A 167 -17.26 -4.36 16.28
C LEU A 167 -17.67 -4.22 14.81
N THR A 168 -17.06 -3.28 14.11
CA THR A 168 -17.40 -2.97 12.71
C THR A 168 -16.61 -3.87 11.77
N ARG A 169 -17.34 -4.59 10.91
CA ARG A 169 -16.78 -5.48 9.89
C ARG A 169 -17.30 -5.12 8.51
N TYR A 170 -16.40 -4.99 7.56
CA TYR A 170 -16.71 -4.78 6.15
C TYR A 170 -16.33 -6.05 5.39
N CYS A 171 -17.32 -6.86 5.03
CA CYS A 171 -17.08 -8.17 4.42
C CYS A 171 -17.39 -8.17 2.92
N PHE A 172 -16.61 -8.95 2.18
CA PHE A 172 -16.63 -9.03 0.73
C PHE A 172 -16.59 -10.48 0.27
N GLU A 173 -17.14 -10.72 -0.92
CA GLU A 173 -16.97 -11.98 -1.65
C GLU A 173 -15.57 -12.01 -2.30
N TRP A 174 -15.17 -13.19 -2.78
CA TRP A 174 -13.93 -13.35 -3.54
C TRP A 174 -14.03 -12.70 -4.93
N ASP A 175 -12.88 -12.28 -5.47
CA ASP A 175 -12.76 -11.65 -6.78
C ASP A 175 -12.39 -12.68 -7.88
N ASP A 176 -12.88 -13.92 -7.77
CA ASP A 176 -12.45 -15.06 -8.60
C ASP A 176 -12.72 -14.88 -10.10
N ASP A 177 -13.78 -14.14 -10.46
CA ASP A 177 -14.22 -13.94 -11.85
C ASP A 177 -13.46 -12.84 -12.61
N SER A 178 -12.52 -12.13 -11.96
CA SER A 178 -11.87 -10.93 -12.51
C SER A 178 -10.49 -11.17 -13.17
N LEU A 179 -10.33 -12.31 -13.85
CA LEU A 179 -9.09 -12.68 -14.56
C LEU A 179 -8.81 -11.85 -15.82
#